data_AF-A0A2D9C5K0-F1
#
_entry.id   AF-A0A2D9C5K0-F1
#
_cell.length_a   1.000
_cell.length_b   1.000
_cell.length_c   1.000
_cell.angle_alpha   90.00
_cell.angle_beta   90.00
_cell.angle_gamma   90.00
#
_symmetry.space_group_name_H-M   'P 1'
#
loop_
_entity.id
_entity.type
_entity.pdbx_description
1 polymer ?
#
loop_
_entity_poly.entity_id
_entity_poly.type
_entity_poly.pdbx_seq_one_letter_code
_entity_poly.pdbx_strand_id
1 'polypeptide(L)'
;MLEAGWVSTSTDDYSNDPIVEAVKYELTQRSKRGQVKYGKTLQENNLDTVEWLQHLKEELLDGACYIQKLIVQLKLEKNEK
;
A
#
# COMPACT_ATOMS: atom_id res chain seq x y z
N MET A 1 -5.71 50.94 -16.82
CA MET A 1 -5.66 49.48 -17.00
C MET A 1 -5.25 48.90 -15.65
N LEU A 2 -6.17 48.23 -14.98
CA LEU A 2 -5.93 47.56 -13.70
C LEU A 2 -5.57 46.12 -14.03
N GLU A 3 -4.31 45.73 -13.88
CA GLU A 3 -3.93 44.32 -14.01
C GLU A 3 -4.36 43.59 -12.74
N ALA A 4 -5.34 42.70 -12.92
CA ALA A 4 -5.82 41.81 -11.88
C ALA A 4 -4.70 40.82 -11.51
N GLY A 5 -3.96 41.15 -10.45
CA GLY A 5 -3.09 40.21 -9.78
C GLY A 5 -3.93 39.03 -9.28
N TRP A 6 -3.65 37.85 -9.80
CA TRP A 6 -4.22 36.60 -9.34
C TRP A 6 -3.99 36.45 -7.83
N VAL A 7 -5.06 36.56 -7.06
CA VAL A 7 -5.07 36.13 -5.66
C VAL A 7 -4.99 34.61 -5.68
N SER A 8 -3.92 34.05 -5.12
CA SER A 8 -3.86 32.62 -4.80
C SER A 8 -4.87 32.34 -3.69
N THR A 9 -6.09 32.04 -4.08
CA THR A 9 -7.13 31.62 -3.13
C THR A 9 -6.89 30.14 -2.82
N SER A 10 -6.40 29.87 -1.61
CA SER A 10 -6.24 28.54 -1.03
C SER A 10 -7.47 27.67 -1.23
N THR A 11 -7.30 26.48 -1.78
CA THR A 11 -8.13 25.29 -1.49
C THR A 11 -7.31 24.05 -1.79
N ASP A 12 -6.71 23.48 -0.76
CA ASP A 12 -6.69 22.02 -0.54
C ASP A 12 -6.03 21.78 0.82
N ASP A 13 -6.69 22.29 1.88
CA ASP A 13 -6.58 21.72 3.22
C ASP A 13 -7.37 20.40 3.24
N TYR A 14 -7.02 19.47 2.36
CA TYR A 14 -7.27 18.06 2.63
C TYR A 14 -6.33 17.74 3.79
N SER A 15 -6.82 18.00 5.01
CA SER A 15 -6.31 17.39 6.24
C SER A 15 -5.89 15.97 5.89
N ASN A 16 -4.58 15.77 5.75
CA ASN A 16 -4.00 14.51 5.30
C ASN A 16 -4.55 13.40 6.19
N ASP A 17 -5.45 12.57 5.66
CA ASP A 17 -6.03 11.45 6.41
C ASP A 17 -4.87 10.62 6.95
N PRO A 18 -4.67 10.54 8.28
CA PRO A 18 -3.49 9.91 8.84
C PRO A 18 -3.41 8.42 8.50
N ILE A 19 -4.55 7.76 8.25
CA ILE A 19 -4.59 6.38 7.78
C ILE A 19 -4.05 6.30 6.35
N VAL A 20 -4.50 7.21 5.46
CA VAL A 20 -4.03 7.27 4.08
C VAL A 20 -2.53 7.56 4.02
N GLU A 21 -2.03 8.49 4.83
CA GLU A 21 -0.59 8.79 4.88
C GLU A 21 0.24 7.63 5.42
N ALA A 22 -0.27 6.90 6.42
CA ALA A 22 0.39 5.69 6.91
C ALA A 22 0.49 4.63 5.80
N VAL A 23 -0.58 4.40 5.05
CA VAL A 23 -0.57 3.45 3.92
C VAL A 23 0.38 3.91 2.81
N LYS A 24 0.40 5.20 2.46
CA LYS A 24 1.37 5.77 1.49
C LYS A 24 2.81 5.58 1.94
N TYR A 25 3.08 5.78 3.22
CA TYR A 25 4.40 5.55 3.80
C TYR A 25 4.80 4.08 3.67
N GLU A 26 3.93 3.15 4.07
CA GLU A 26 4.19 1.71 3.95
C GLU A 26 4.44 1.27 2.51
N LEU A 27 3.63 1.74 1.56
CA LEU A 27 3.80 1.50 0.12
C LEU A 27 5.17 1.97 -0.36
N THR A 28 5.58 3.17 0.06
CA THR A 28 6.89 3.75 -0.28
C THR A 28 8.03 2.89 0.29
N GLN A 29 7.93 2.46 1.55
CA GLN A 29 8.94 1.59 2.18
C GLN A 29 9.00 0.21 1.54
N ARG A 30 7.86 -0.37 1.13
CA ARG A 30 7.84 -1.62 0.36
C ARG A 30 8.50 -1.45 -1.01
N SER A 31 8.23 -0.36 -1.72
CA SER A 31 8.88 -0.05 -3.00
C SER A 31 10.41 0.04 -2.85
N LYS A 32 10.91 0.76 -1.84
CA LYS A 32 12.35 0.82 -1.54
C LYS A 32 12.96 -0.55 -1.30
N ARG A 33 12.32 -1.40 -0.49
CA ARG A 33 12.78 -2.77 -0.24
C ARG A 33 12.78 -3.62 -1.50
N GLY A 34 11.74 -3.51 -2.33
CA GLY A 34 11.67 -4.18 -3.63
C GLY A 34 12.80 -3.75 -4.55
N GLN A 35 13.07 -2.46 -4.66
CA GLN A 35 14.18 -1.93 -5.45
C GLN A 35 15.55 -2.42 -4.94
N VAL A 36 15.75 -2.51 -3.62
CA VAL A 36 16.97 -3.10 -3.04
C VAL A 36 17.09 -4.59 -3.37
N LYS A 37 15.99 -5.34 -3.32
CA LYS A 37 15.98 -6.79 -3.58
C LYS A 37 16.18 -7.13 -5.06
N TYR A 38 15.56 -6.39 -5.96
CA TYR A 38 15.51 -6.73 -7.39
C TYR A 38 16.35 -5.81 -8.28
N GLY A 39 16.91 -4.72 -7.74
CA GLY A 39 17.75 -3.77 -8.45
C GLY A 39 17.02 -2.89 -9.47
N LYS A 40 15.68 -2.92 -9.49
CA LYS A 40 14.84 -2.23 -10.47
C LYS A 40 13.53 -1.75 -9.85
N THR A 41 12.97 -0.69 -10.39
CA THR A 41 11.63 -0.23 -10.05
C THR A 41 10.57 -1.18 -10.59
N LEU A 42 9.33 -1.03 -10.11
CA LEU A 42 8.19 -1.79 -10.65
C LEU A 42 7.99 -1.50 -12.15
N GLN A 43 8.23 -0.26 -12.58
CA GLN A 43 8.09 0.18 -13.97
C GLN A 43 9.15 -0.44 -14.89
N GLU A 44 10.38 -0.60 -14.42
CA GLU A 44 11.48 -1.21 -15.19
C GLU A 44 11.44 -2.75 -15.17
N ASN A 45 10.52 -3.33 -14.39
CA ASN A 45 10.45 -4.77 -14.24
C ASN A 45 9.71 -5.43 -15.41
N ASN A 46 10.49 -5.98 -16.34
CA ASN A 46 9.99 -6.70 -17.52
C ASN A 46 9.64 -8.17 -17.21
N LEU A 47 8.79 -8.42 -16.22
CA LEU A 47 8.17 -9.74 -16.06
C LEU A 47 7.05 -9.92 -17.08
N ASP A 48 6.80 -11.16 -17.49
CA ASP A 48 5.61 -11.47 -18.28
C ASP A 48 4.34 -11.38 -17.42
N THR A 49 3.18 -11.30 -18.07
CA THR A 49 1.88 -11.18 -17.36
C THR A 49 1.61 -12.35 -16.42
N VAL A 50 2.03 -13.58 -16.77
CA VAL A 50 1.82 -14.77 -15.95
C VAL A 50 2.69 -14.72 -14.70
N GLU A 51 3.94 -14.28 -14.82
CA GLU A 51 4.84 -14.05 -13.69
C GLU A 51 4.29 -12.99 -12.73
N TRP A 52 3.77 -11.88 -13.26
CA TRP A 52 3.08 -10.87 -12.44
C TRP A 52 1.88 -11.44 -11.67
N LEU A 53 1.04 -12.21 -12.35
CA LEU A 53 -0.12 -12.85 -11.74
C LEU A 53 0.30 -13.92 -10.71
N GLN A 54 1.40 -14.63 -10.97
CA GLN A 54 1.93 -15.62 -10.04
C GLN A 54 2.42 -14.97 -8.75
N HIS A 55 3.19 -13.87 -8.84
CA HIS A 55 3.61 -13.13 -7.65
C HIS A 55 2.44 -12.52 -6.89
N LEU A 56 1.43 -11.97 -7.60
CA LEU A 56 0.22 -11.48 -6.95
C LEU A 56 -0.51 -12.61 -6.22
N LYS A 57 -0.65 -13.79 -6.84
CA LYS A 57 -1.29 -14.97 -6.23
C LYS A 57 -0.55 -15.41 -4.97
N GLU A 58 0.77 -15.42 -4.99
CA GLU A 58 1.60 -15.76 -3.82
C GLU A 58 1.38 -14.77 -2.66
N GLU A 59 1.43 -13.47 -2.92
CA GLU A 59 1.21 -12.45 -1.88
C GLU A 59 -0.23 -12.49 -1.31
N LEU A 60 -1.22 -12.83 -2.13
CA LEU A 60 -2.60 -13.03 -1.67
C LEU A 60 -2.76 -14.29 -0.80
N LEU A 61 -2.04 -15.37 -1.12
CA LEU A 61 -2.04 -16.59 -0.29
C LEU A 61 -1.39 -16.32 1.07
N ASP A 62 -0.28 -15.57 1.12
CA ASP A 62 0.32 -15.13 2.38
C ASP A 62 -0.69 -14.31 3.21
N GLY A 63 -1.42 -13.39 2.58
CA GLY A 63 -2.52 -12.66 3.21
C GLY A 63 -3.61 -13.58 3.77
N ALA A 64 -4.03 -14.60 3.01
CA ALA A 64 -5.01 -15.58 3.46
C ALA A 64 -4.54 -16.38 4.69
N CYS A 65 -3.24 -16.74 4.75
CA CYS A 65 -2.64 -17.39 5.91
C CYS A 65 -2.73 -16.52 7.17
N TYR A 66 -2.45 -15.21 7.07
CA TYR A 66 -2.60 -14.29 8.21
C TYR A 66 -4.05 -14.19 8.68
N ILE A 67 -5.00 -14.07 7.76
CA ILE A 67 -6.44 -14.05 8.08
C ILE A 67 -6.84 -15.33 8.82
N GLN A 68 -6.46 -16.51 8.30
CA GLN A 68 -6.79 -17.80 8.91
C GLN A 68 -6.19 -17.92 10.32
N LYS A 69 -4.95 -17.48 10.53
CA LYS A 69 -4.30 -17.46 11.84
C LYS A 69 -5.11 -16.61 12.85
N LEU A 70 -5.48 -15.38 12.47
CA LEU A 70 -6.23 -14.48 13.33
C LEU A 70 -7.63 -15.03 13.65
N ILE A 71 -8.31 -15.65 12.69
CA ILE A 71 -9.60 -16.32 12.92
C ILE A 71 -9.47 -17.43 13.95
N VAL A 72 -8.45 -18.28 13.85
CA VAL A 72 -8.20 -19.37 14.81
C VAL A 72 -7.95 -18.79 16.21
N GLN A 73 -7.10 -17.77 16.31
CA GLN A 73 -6.80 -17.12 17.58
C GLN A 73 -8.06 -16.55 18.24
N LEU A 74 -8.88 -15.79 17.50
CA LEU A 74 -10.11 -15.20 18.01
C LEU A 74 -11.16 -16.25 18.43
N LYS A 75 -11.18 -17.41 17.77
CA LYS A 75 -12.06 -18.53 18.17
C LYS A 75 -11.63 -19.17 19.48
N LEU A 76 -10.32 -19.33 19.71
CA LEU A 76 -9.79 -19.85 20.97
C LEU A 76 -10.09 -18.91 22.14
N GLU A 77 -9.83 -17.61 21.97
CA GLU A 77 -10.10 -16.59 23.01
C GLU A 77 -11.58 -16.50 23.41
N LYS A 78 -12.51 -16.83 22.50
CA LYS A 78 -13.95 -16.89 22.78
C LYS A 78 -14.36 -18.15 23.53
N ASN A 79 -13.66 -19.27 23.34
CA ASN A 79 -13.97 -20.53 24.01
C ASN A 79 -13.41 -20.58 25.44
N GLU A 80 -12.48 -19.70 25.78
CA GLU A 80 -11.89 -19.56 27.12
C GLU A 80 -12.66 -18.59 28.04
N LYS A 81 -13.72 -17.95 27.54
CA LYS A 81 -14.61 -17.05 28.27
C LYS A 81 -15.99 -17.66 28.46
#